data_AF-P07643-F1
#
_entry.id   AF-P07643-F1
#
_cell.length_a   1.000
_cell.length_b   1.000
_cell.length_c   1.000
_cell.angle_alpha   90.00
_cell.angle_beta   90.00
_cell.angle_gamma   90.00
#
_symmetry.space_group_name_H-M   'P 1'
#
loop_
_entity.id
_entity.type
_entity.pdbx_description
1 polymer ?
#
loop_
_entity_poly.entity_id
_entity_poly.type
_entity_poly.pdbx_seq_one_letter_code
_entity_poly.pdbx_strand_id
1 'polypeptide(L)'
;MNAHTLVYSGVALACAAMLGSCASGAKEEAEKKAAEQRALLVESAHADRRLMEARIGAQESGADTQHPELFSQIQDVERQSTDAKIEGDLKKAAGVASEAADKYEILRNRVEVADLQSKIQTHQLAQYDGDSANAAEESWKKALELYETDSAQCLQSTVEALESYRKVAHEGFGRLLPDMKARAGAAKTDVGGLKVAVELRPQLEEADSQYQEAREAEEVNARAKAFSGYHRALEIYTELGKVVRLKKTEAEKALQSAKTKQKASSDLARSADKSAPLPENAQGFSKEPIEVEPLPNDRLNTTQADESAPIPISDTSSPSRVQSRGVEDGGRSPKSSMNEEGASR
;
A
#
# COMPACT_ATOMS: atom_id res chain seq x y z
N MET A 1 71.99 -48.52 -87.24
CA MET A 1 72.82 -49.12 -86.17
C MET A 1 72.13 -48.84 -84.84
N ASN A 2 71.75 -49.92 -84.15
CA ASN A 2 71.49 -50.10 -82.70
C ASN A 2 70.50 -49.12 -82.03
N ALA A 3 69.23 -49.47 -81.76
CA ALA A 3 68.67 -50.54 -80.91
C ALA A 3 68.83 -50.28 -79.40
N HIS A 4 67.69 -50.42 -78.67
CA HIS A 4 67.40 -50.38 -77.22
C HIS A 4 66.38 -49.27 -76.88
N THR A 5 65.07 -49.46 -76.99
CA THR A 5 64.14 -50.50 -76.47
C THR A 5 63.80 -50.30 -74.98
N LEU A 6 62.55 -49.87 -74.78
CA LEU A 6 61.61 -50.22 -73.70
C LEU A 6 61.61 -49.48 -72.35
N VAL A 7 60.37 -49.40 -71.83
CA VAL A 7 59.90 -49.13 -70.46
C VAL A 7 59.63 -47.66 -70.12
N TYR A 8 58.36 -47.23 -70.25
CA TYR A 8 57.52 -46.73 -69.15
C TYR A 8 56.17 -46.21 -69.71
N SER A 9 55.37 -47.16 -70.21
CA SER A 9 53.91 -47.04 -70.33
C SER A 9 53.31 -47.52 -69.01
N GLY A 10 52.81 -46.63 -68.16
CA GLY A 10 52.10 -47.07 -66.94
C GLY A 10 51.99 -46.10 -65.76
N VAL A 11 51.79 -44.78 -65.95
CA VAL A 11 51.37 -43.89 -64.85
C VAL A 11 50.43 -42.79 -65.39
N ALA A 12 49.34 -43.22 -66.00
CA ALA A 12 48.27 -42.35 -66.49
C ALA A 12 46.90 -42.93 -66.10
N LEU A 13 46.64 -43.21 -64.82
CA LEU A 13 45.27 -43.45 -64.31
C LEU A 13 45.13 -43.55 -62.77
N ALA A 14 45.89 -42.79 -61.96
CA ALA A 14 45.77 -42.86 -60.49
C ALA A 14 45.84 -41.51 -59.72
N CYS A 15 46.02 -40.37 -60.40
CA CYS A 15 46.09 -39.05 -59.74
C CYS A 15 44.80 -38.22 -59.84
N ALA A 16 43.75 -38.68 -60.52
CA ALA A 16 42.49 -37.94 -60.65
C ALA A 16 41.40 -38.32 -59.63
N ALA A 17 41.60 -39.36 -58.81
CA ALA A 17 40.59 -39.82 -57.84
C ALA A 17 40.81 -39.33 -56.39
N MET A 18 41.94 -38.66 -56.09
CA MET A 18 42.23 -38.11 -54.75
C MET A 18 41.77 -36.65 -54.56
N LEU A 19 41.30 -35.98 -55.62
CA LEU A 19 40.84 -34.58 -55.54
C LEU A 19 39.33 -34.43 -55.28
N GLY A 20 38.56 -35.53 -55.29
CA GLY A 20 37.12 -35.51 -55.00
C GLY A 20 36.76 -35.65 -53.50
N SER A 21 37.67 -36.19 -52.68
CA SER A 21 37.39 -36.49 -51.26
C SER A 21 37.70 -35.34 -50.29
N CYS A 22 38.42 -34.29 -50.72
CA CYS A 22 38.69 -33.11 -49.88
C CYS A 22 37.58 -32.04 -49.97
N ALA A 23 36.75 -32.06 -51.02
CA ALA A 23 35.67 -31.10 -51.20
C ALA A 23 34.45 -31.40 -50.30
N SER A 24 34.18 -32.67 -49.97
CA SER A 24 33.05 -33.06 -49.11
C SER A 24 33.25 -32.66 -47.65
N GLY A 25 34.46 -32.88 -47.10
CA GLY A 25 34.77 -32.52 -45.71
C GLY A 25 34.76 -31.00 -45.45
N ALA A 26 35.30 -30.21 -46.39
CA ALA A 26 35.28 -28.75 -46.28
C ALA A 26 33.85 -28.17 -46.32
N LYS A 27 32.95 -28.79 -47.10
CA LYS A 27 31.54 -28.40 -47.15
C LYS A 27 30.83 -28.73 -45.84
N GLU A 28 31.04 -29.93 -45.29
CA GLU A 28 30.44 -30.36 -44.02
C GLU A 28 30.90 -29.48 -42.84
N GLU A 29 32.19 -29.14 -42.78
CA GLU A 29 32.72 -28.23 -41.74
C GLU A 29 32.13 -26.81 -41.85
N ALA A 30 31.97 -26.30 -43.08
CA ALA A 30 31.36 -25.00 -43.31
C ALA A 30 29.87 -24.98 -42.91
N GLU A 31 29.12 -26.04 -43.21
CA GLU A 31 27.72 -26.20 -42.79
C GLU A 31 27.61 -26.27 -41.26
N LYS A 32 28.52 -27.00 -40.59
CA LYS A 32 28.57 -27.07 -39.13
C LYS A 32 28.83 -25.71 -38.49
N LYS A 33 29.83 -24.95 -38.97
CA LYS A 33 30.12 -23.59 -38.48
C LYS A 33 28.94 -22.64 -38.70
N ALA A 34 28.27 -22.73 -39.85
CA ALA A 34 27.07 -21.94 -40.13
C ALA A 34 25.90 -22.30 -39.20
N ALA A 35 25.73 -23.59 -38.88
CA ALA A 35 24.72 -24.04 -37.92
C ALA A 35 25.02 -23.56 -36.49
N GLU A 36 26.27 -23.65 -36.04
CA GLU A 36 26.71 -23.12 -34.75
C GLU A 36 26.49 -21.60 -34.66
N GLN A 37 26.83 -20.85 -35.69
CA GLN A 37 26.60 -19.40 -35.73
C GLN A 37 25.10 -19.06 -35.71
N ARG A 38 24.26 -19.82 -36.42
CA ARG A 38 22.80 -19.66 -36.35
C ARG A 38 22.26 -19.96 -34.95
N ALA A 39 22.77 -20.99 -34.29
CA ALA A 39 22.38 -21.32 -32.92
C ALA A 39 22.75 -20.18 -31.94
N LEU A 40 23.96 -19.64 -32.04
CA LEU A 40 24.41 -18.50 -31.23
C LEU A 40 23.58 -17.23 -31.47
N LEU A 41 23.16 -16.98 -32.71
CA LEU A 41 22.24 -15.86 -33.01
C LEU A 41 20.88 -16.04 -32.33
N VAL A 42 20.32 -17.25 -32.36
CA VAL A 42 19.04 -17.56 -31.69
C VAL A 42 19.18 -17.45 -30.17
N GLU A 43 20.26 -17.98 -29.61
CA GLU A 43 20.57 -17.91 -28.18
C GLU A 43 20.73 -16.46 -27.71
N SER A 44 21.51 -15.64 -28.44
CA SER A 44 21.67 -14.22 -28.15
C SER A 44 20.35 -13.47 -28.23
N ALA A 45 19.50 -13.74 -29.23
CA ALA A 45 18.20 -13.10 -29.34
C ALA A 45 17.25 -13.50 -28.21
N HIS A 46 17.32 -14.75 -27.74
CA HIS A 46 16.56 -15.20 -26.58
C HIS A 46 17.02 -14.52 -25.28
N ALA A 47 18.33 -14.42 -25.07
CA ALA A 47 18.92 -13.73 -23.93
C ALA A 47 18.52 -12.25 -23.89
N ASP A 48 18.52 -11.57 -25.05
CA ASP A 48 18.10 -10.17 -25.17
C ASP A 48 16.63 -9.95 -24.79
N ARG A 49 15.76 -10.84 -25.26
CA ARG A 49 14.34 -10.80 -24.91
C ARG A 49 14.14 -10.96 -23.41
N ARG A 50 14.81 -11.95 -22.80
CA ARG A 50 14.75 -12.18 -21.34
C ARG A 50 15.27 -10.97 -20.57
N LEU A 51 16.40 -10.40 -20.99
CA LEU A 51 16.98 -9.19 -20.39
C LEU A 51 16.00 -8.01 -20.41
N MET A 52 15.35 -7.77 -21.56
CA MET A 52 14.36 -6.71 -21.68
C MET A 52 13.14 -6.95 -20.77
N GLU A 53 12.59 -8.18 -20.77
CA GLU A 53 11.46 -8.57 -19.91
C GLU A 53 11.82 -8.43 -18.41
N ALA A 54 13.01 -8.88 -18.01
CA ALA A 54 13.50 -8.77 -16.64
C ALA A 54 13.69 -7.32 -16.19
N ARG A 55 14.29 -6.48 -17.06
CA ARG A 55 14.49 -5.05 -16.79
C ARG A 55 13.17 -4.31 -16.61
N ILE A 56 12.20 -4.54 -17.51
CA ILE A 56 10.86 -3.95 -17.39
C ILE A 56 10.20 -4.42 -16.09
N GLY A 57 10.25 -5.73 -15.79
CA GLY A 57 9.68 -6.27 -14.56
C GLY A 57 10.30 -5.68 -13.29
N ALA A 58 11.61 -5.40 -13.29
CA ALA A 58 12.27 -4.72 -12.18
C ALA A 58 11.81 -3.25 -12.05
N GLN A 59 11.66 -2.52 -13.15
CA GLN A 59 11.14 -1.15 -13.15
C GLN A 59 9.67 -1.09 -12.68
N GLU A 60 8.83 -2.00 -13.16
CA GLU A 60 7.42 -2.08 -12.75
C GLU A 60 7.26 -2.41 -11.26
N SER A 61 8.21 -3.14 -10.67
CA SER A 61 8.26 -3.35 -9.21
C SER A 61 8.81 -2.16 -8.41
N GLY A 62 9.29 -1.10 -9.08
CA GLY A 62 9.93 0.06 -8.45
C GLY A 62 11.33 -0.21 -7.91
N ALA A 63 12.01 -1.25 -8.43
CA ALA A 63 13.32 -1.66 -7.95
C ALA A 63 14.42 -0.65 -8.31
N ASP A 64 14.26 0.08 -9.41
CA ASP A 64 15.09 1.22 -9.80
C ASP A 64 15.02 2.38 -8.80
N THR A 65 13.85 2.57 -8.16
CA THR A 65 13.64 3.60 -7.15
C THR A 65 14.12 3.16 -5.76
N GLN A 66 13.88 1.90 -5.39
CA GLN A 66 14.26 1.36 -4.08
C GLN A 66 15.75 0.99 -3.98
N HIS A 67 16.36 0.60 -5.10
CA HIS A 67 17.75 0.14 -5.17
C HIS A 67 18.48 0.75 -6.38
N PRO A 68 18.59 2.09 -6.47
CA PRO A 68 19.14 2.77 -7.65
C PRO A 68 20.59 2.38 -7.96
N GLU A 69 21.41 2.18 -6.93
CA GLU A 69 22.81 1.80 -7.09
C GLU A 69 22.95 0.40 -7.70
N LEU A 70 22.21 -0.59 -7.20
CA LEU A 70 22.22 -1.95 -7.76
C LEU A 70 21.64 -1.96 -9.17
N PHE A 71 20.55 -1.21 -9.40
CA PHE A 71 19.95 -1.10 -10.73
C PHE A 71 20.96 -0.54 -11.76
N SER A 72 21.74 0.49 -11.38
CA SER A 72 22.80 1.06 -12.22
C SER A 72 23.94 0.07 -12.46
N GLN A 73 24.35 -0.71 -11.45
CA GLN A 73 25.39 -1.74 -11.63
C GLN A 73 24.96 -2.80 -12.65
N ILE A 74 23.68 -3.20 -12.64
CA ILE A 74 23.15 -4.16 -13.64
C ILE A 74 23.14 -3.53 -15.04
N GLN A 75 22.89 -2.23 -15.17
CA GLN A 75 23.00 -1.53 -16.46
C GLN A 75 24.43 -1.55 -17.03
N ASP A 76 25.45 -1.52 -16.17
CA ASP A 76 26.84 -1.67 -16.60
C ASP A 76 27.13 -3.10 -17.11
N VAL A 77 26.50 -4.12 -16.53
CA VAL A 77 26.54 -5.51 -17.04
C VAL A 77 25.79 -5.61 -18.38
N GLU A 78 24.61 -4.99 -18.51
CA GLU A 78 23.85 -4.91 -19.77
C GLU A 78 24.70 -4.28 -20.89
N ARG A 79 25.46 -3.22 -20.59
CA ARG A 79 26.36 -2.58 -21.55
C ARG A 79 27.45 -3.55 -22.05
N GLN A 80 28.02 -4.37 -21.17
CA GLN A 80 29.03 -5.38 -21.56
C GLN A 80 28.48 -6.41 -22.56
N SER A 81 27.19 -6.77 -22.49
CA SER A 81 26.56 -7.62 -23.50
C SER A 81 26.50 -6.92 -24.86
N THR A 82 26.14 -5.63 -24.86
CA THR A 82 26.10 -4.82 -26.09
C THR A 82 27.48 -4.69 -26.72
N ASP A 83 28.51 -4.44 -25.92
CA ASP A 83 29.89 -4.34 -26.39
C ASP A 83 30.36 -5.67 -27.00
N ALA A 84 30.05 -6.81 -26.36
CA ALA A 84 30.36 -8.14 -26.88
C ALA A 84 29.69 -8.42 -28.25
N LYS A 85 28.48 -7.91 -28.49
CA LYS A 85 27.82 -8.03 -29.82
C LYS A 85 28.53 -7.20 -30.88
N ILE A 86 28.98 -6.00 -30.52
CA ILE A 86 29.75 -5.13 -31.42
C ILE A 86 31.07 -5.81 -31.80
N GLU A 87 31.70 -6.51 -30.86
CA GLU A 87 32.91 -7.33 -31.06
C GLU A 87 32.66 -8.62 -31.88
N GLY A 88 31.39 -8.98 -32.11
CA GLY A 88 31.00 -10.22 -32.80
C GLY A 88 31.06 -11.47 -31.94
N ASP A 89 31.28 -11.33 -30.62
CA ASP A 89 31.27 -12.43 -29.66
C ASP A 89 29.86 -12.69 -29.13
N LEU A 90 29.04 -13.34 -29.96
CA LEU A 90 27.64 -13.66 -29.63
C LEU A 90 27.51 -14.56 -28.40
N LYS A 91 28.50 -15.42 -28.14
CA LYS A 91 28.48 -16.33 -26.99
C LYS A 91 28.64 -15.54 -25.70
N LYS A 92 29.63 -14.65 -25.64
CA LYS A 92 29.81 -13.74 -24.50
C LYS A 92 28.62 -12.81 -24.34
N ALA A 93 28.10 -12.25 -25.45
CA ALA A 93 26.92 -11.39 -25.43
C ALA A 93 25.70 -12.07 -24.79
N ALA A 94 25.42 -13.31 -25.20
CA ALA A 94 24.32 -14.10 -24.65
C ALA A 94 24.51 -14.41 -23.16
N GLY A 95 25.72 -14.81 -22.75
CA GLY A 95 26.04 -15.09 -21.35
C GLY A 95 25.88 -13.87 -20.45
N VAL A 96 26.44 -12.73 -20.84
CA VAL A 96 26.35 -11.47 -20.08
C VAL A 96 24.92 -10.92 -20.06
N ALA A 97 24.16 -11.04 -21.15
CA ALA A 97 22.74 -10.67 -21.17
C ALA A 97 21.93 -11.54 -20.20
N SER A 98 22.19 -12.84 -20.14
CA SER A 98 21.53 -13.75 -19.21
C SER A 98 21.88 -13.43 -17.75
N GLU A 99 23.14 -13.10 -17.46
CA GLU A 99 23.56 -12.68 -16.11
C GLU A 99 22.86 -11.38 -15.69
N ALA A 100 22.82 -10.38 -16.57
CA ALA A 100 22.09 -9.14 -16.32
C ALA A 100 20.60 -9.39 -16.09
N ALA A 101 19.99 -10.30 -16.87
CA ALA A 101 18.60 -10.70 -16.68
C ALA A 101 18.37 -11.35 -15.30
N ASP A 102 19.22 -12.29 -14.88
CA ASP A 102 19.16 -12.89 -13.54
C ASP A 102 19.22 -11.82 -12.45
N LYS A 103 20.17 -10.87 -12.55
CA LYS A 103 20.33 -9.80 -11.55
C LYS A 103 19.12 -8.85 -11.51
N TYR A 104 18.47 -8.55 -12.63
CA TYR A 104 17.22 -7.79 -12.63
C TYR A 104 16.07 -8.57 -11.97
N GLU A 105 15.93 -9.86 -12.25
CA GLU A 105 14.92 -10.73 -11.62
C GLU A 105 15.16 -10.85 -10.10
N ILE A 106 16.42 -11.00 -9.67
CA ILE A 106 16.79 -10.97 -8.24
C ILE A 106 16.39 -9.65 -7.60
N LEU A 107 16.66 -8.52 -8.27
CA LEU A 107 16.35 -7.20 -7.72
C LEU A 107 14.83 -6.98 -7.57
N ARG A 108 14.03 -7.45 -8.54
CA ARG A 108 12.57 -7.50 -8.43
C ARG A 108 12.13 -8.36 -7.24
N ASN A 109 12.70 -9.57 -7.11
CA ASN A 109 12.35 -10.48 -6.03
C ASN A 109 12.69 -9.90 -4.66
N ARG A 110 13.80 -9.15 -4.55
CA ARG A 110 14.20 -8.44 -3.32
C ARG A 110 13.15 -7.44 -2.86
N VAL A 111 12.56 -6.69 -3.78
CA VAL A 111 11.47 -5.74 -3.45
C VAL A 111 10.26 -6.49 -2.88
N GLU A 112 9.88 -7.61 -3.51
CA GLU A 112 8.74 -8.40 -3.05
C GLU A 112 9.03 -9.11 -1.71
N VAL A 113 10.25 -9.62 -1.49
CA VAL A 113 10.67 -10.18 -0.20
C VAL A 113 10.54 -9.14 0.91
N ALA A 114 11.00 -7.90 0.68
CA ALA A 114 10.90 -6.83 1.68
C ALA A 114 9.43 -6.50 2.04
N ASP A 115 8.53 -6.45 1.05
CA ASP A 115 7.10 -6.26 1.26
C ASP A 115 6.47 -7.42 2.07
N LEU A 116 6.80 -8.67 1.74
CA LEU A 116 6.32 -9.85 2.45
C LEU A 116 6.85 -9.92 3.89
N GLN A 117 8.14 -9.68 4.10
CA GLN A 117 8.76 -9.62 5.44
C GLN A 117 8.08 -8.55 6.30
N SER A 118 7.85 -7.36 5.75
CA SER A 118 7.14 -6.28 6.44
C SER A 118 5.73 -6.68 6.87
N LYS A 119 4.96 -7.34 5.98
CA LYS A 119 3.61 -7.85 6.29
C LYS A 119 3.64 -8.94 7.37
N ILE A 120 4.59 -9.88 7.25
CA ILE A 120 4.76 -10.98 8.22
C ILE A 120 5.10 -10.43 9.60
N GLN A 121 5.99 -9.44 9.69
CA GLN A 121 6.35 -8.81 10.96
C GLN A 121 5.20 -7.99 11.54
N THR A 122 4.59 -7.12 10.72
CA THR A 122 3.50 -6.21 11.15
C THR A 122 2.31 -6.96 11.71
N HIS A 123 1.94 -8.10 11.12
CA HIS A 123 0.80 -8.90 11.54
C HIS A 123 1.19 -10.17 12.32
N GLN A 124 2.47 -10.33 12.67
CA GLN A 124 2.99 -11.47 13.41
C GLN A 124 2.62 -12.82 12.76
N LEU A 125 2.73 -12.91 11.44
CA LEU A 125 2.19 -14.04 10.66
C LEU A 125 3.04 -15.31 10.80
N ALA A 126 4.32 -15.19 11.18
CA ALA A 126 5.24 -16.32 11.31
C ALA A 126 4.75 -17.39 12.30
N GLN A 127 3.93 -17.01 13.29
CA GLN A 127 3.36 -17.95 14.26
C GLN A 127 2.38 -18.97 13.64
N TYR A 128 1.86 -18.70 12.45
CA TYR A 128 0.87 -19.55 11.78
C TYR A 128 1.51 -20.59 10.84
N ASP A 129 2.75 -20.39 10.41
CA ASP A 129 3.54 -21.34 9.61
C ASP A 129 5.04 -21.13 9.86
N GLY A 130 5.49 -21.56 11.04
CA GLY A 130 6.88 -21.36 11.48
C GLY A 130 7.91 -22.09 10.61
N ASP A 131 7.57 -23.27 10.10
CA ASP A 131 8.47 -24.05 9.24
C ASP A 131 8.74 -23.32 7.91
N SER A 132 7.69 -22.78 7.29
CA SER A 132 7.85 -22.01 6.04
C SER A 132 8.52 -20.65 6.30
N ALA A 133 8.32 -20.05 7.47
CA ALA A 133 9.04 -18.84 7.85
C ALA A 133 10.55 -19.10 7.98
N ASN A 134 10.94 -20.20 8.63
CA ASN A 134 12.35 -20.58 8.74
C ASN A 134 12.96 -20.90 7.37
N ALA A 135 12.25 -21.67 6.53
CA ALA A 135 12.70 -21.98 5.18
C ALA A 135 12.88 -20.72 4.33
N ALA A 136 11.97 -19.73 4.46
CA ALA A 136 12.08 -18.46 3.76
C ALA A 136 13.35 -17.69 4.16
N GLU A 137 13.64 -17.58 5.46
CA GLU A 137 14.83 -16.91 5.97
C GLU A 137 16.13 -17.62 5.56
N GLU A 138 16.14 -18.96 5.57
CA GLU A 138 17.30 -19.75 5.12
C GLU A 138 17.59 -19.55 3.63
N SER A 139 16.58 -19.67 2.76
CA SER A 139 16.72 -19.43 1.32
C SER A 139 17.09 -17.98 1.02
N TRP A 140 16.53 -17.02 1.76
CA TRP A 140 16.86 -15.61 1.58
C TRP A 140 18.31 -15.31 1.97
N LYS A 141 18.77 -15.82 3.12
CA LYS A 141 20.17 -15.72 3.54
C LYS A 141 21.11 -16.31 2.49
N LYS A 142 20.79 -17.51 1.98
CA LYS A 142 21.57 -18.14 0.91
C LYS A 142 21.61 -17.28 -0.36
N ALA A 143 20.52 -16.64 -0.75
CA ALA A 143 20.50 -15.74 -1.89
C ALA A 143 21.45 -14.55 -1.70
N LEU A 144 21.49 -13.95 -0.50
CA LEU A 144 22.40 -12.84 -0.19
C LEU A 144 23.87 -13.25 -0.28
N GLU A 145 24.22 -14.47 0.15
CA GLU A 145 25.58 -15.01 0.06
C GLU A 145 26.03 -15.26 -1.40
N LEU A 146 25.10 -15.54 -2.30
CA LEU A 146 25.38 -15.90 -3.70
C LEU A 146 25.37 -14.72 -4.67
N TYR A 147 24.90 -13.54 -4.26
CA TYR A 147 24.59 -12.41 -5.17
C TYR A 147 25.77 -11.98 -6.07
N GLU A 148 26.99 -11.98 -5.52
CA GLU A 148 28.20 -11.57 -6.23
C GLU A 148 28.93 -12.73 -6.93
N THR A 149 28.61 -13.98 -6.60
CA THR A 149 29.38 -15.15 -7.04
C THR A 149 28.66 -16.02 -8.06
N ASP A 150 27.34 -16.16 -7.95
CA ASP A 150 26.54 -17.04 -8.81
C ASP A 150 25.11 -16.49 -8.93
N SER A 151 24.87 -15.70 -9.99
CA SER A 151 23.56 -15.08 -10.23
C SER A 151 22.45 -16.11 -10.43
N ALA A 152 22.76 -17.24 -11.06
CA ALA A 152 21.77 -18.28 -11.35
C ALA A 152 21.30 -18.97 -10.07
N GLN A 153 22.23 -19.37 -9.20
CA GLN A 153 21.88 -19.95 -7.89
C GLN A 153 21.28 -18.91 -6.92
N CYS A 154 21.72 -17.65 -7.00
CA CYS A 154 21.11 -16.56 -6.25
C CYS A 154 19.63 -16.40 -6.64
N LEU A 155 19.33 -16.32 -7.94
CA LEU A 155 17.97 -16.23 -8.46
C LEU A 155 17.11 -17.38 -7.98
N GLN A 156 17.59 -18.63 -8.11
CA GLN A 156 16.87 -19.80 -7.59
C GLN A 156 16.56 -19.65 -6.09
N SER A 157 17.54 -19.26 -5.28
CA SER A 157 17.36 -19.08 -3.83
C SER A 157 16.35 -17.96 -3.51
N THR A 158 16.29 -16.88 -4.31
CA THR A 158 15.25 -15.85 -4.14
C THR A 158 13.85 -16.35 -4.49
N VAL A 159 13.71 -17.23 -5.47
CA VAL A 159 12.41 -17.85 -5.83
C VAL A 159 11.93 -18.76 -4.70
N GLU A 160 12.81 -19.59 -4.15
CA GLU A 160 12.52 -20.46 -3.00
C GLU A 160 12.11 -19.64 -1.75
N ALA A 161 12.79 -18.51 -1.50
CA ALA A 161 12.44 -17.58 -0.43
C ALA A 161 11.04 -16.98 -0.64
N LEU A 162 10.74 -16.50 -1.84
CA LEU A 162 9.42 -15.93 -2.17
C LEU A 162 8.29 -16.96 -2.04
N GLU A 163 8.49 -18.18 -2.50
CA GLU A 163 7.49 -19.26 -2.34
C GLU A 163 7.16 -19.48 -0.86
N SER A 164 8.20 -19.58 -0.03
CA SER A 164 8.08 -19.81 1.41
C SER A 164 7.43 -18.61 2.12
N TYR A 165 7.84 -17.37 1.83
CA TYR A 165 7.22 -16.17 2.40
C TYR A 165 5.75 -16.01 1.98
N ARG A 166 5.42 -16.25 0.71
CA ARG A 166 4.03 -16.19 0.22
C ARG A 166 3.16 -17.22 0.94
N LYS A 167 3.69 -18.41 1.24
CA LYS A 167 2.98 -19.43 2.03
C LYS A 167 2.70 -18.97 3.45
N VAL A 168 3.70 -18.41 4.15
CA VAL A 168 3.51 -17.83 5.50
C VAL A 168 2.44 -16.75 5.48
N ALA A 169 2.49 -15.83 4.51
CA ALA A 169 1.48 -14.79 4.36
C ALA A 169 0.08 -15.37 4.07
N HIS A 170 -0.01 -16.37 3.19
CA HIS A 170 -1.27 -17.01 2.83
C HIS A 170 -1.93 -17.71 4.02
N GLU A 171 -1.17 -18.46 4.81
CA GLU A 171 -1.65 -19.13 6.01
C GLU A 171 -2.00 -18.12 7.11
N GLY A 172 -1.11 -17.17 7.37
CA GLY A 172 -1.32 -16.17 8.42
C GLY A 172 -2.54 -15.28 8.15
N PHE A 173 -2.68 -14.72 6.95
CA PHE A 173 -3.89 -13.97 6.61
C PHE A 173 -5.13 -14.86 6.55
N GLY A 174 -5.01 -16.14 6.21
CA GLY A 174 -6.11 -17.10 6.28
C GLY A 174 -6.66 -17.25 7.71
N ARG A 175 -5.80 -17.17 8.73
CA ARG A 175 -6.19 -17.23 10.14
C ARG A 175 -6.78 -15.92 10.67
N LEU A 176 -6.28 -14.78 10.19
CA LEU A 176 -6.71 -13.45 10.66
C LEU A 176 -7.97 -12.91 9.95
N LEU A 177 -8.21 -13.31 8.70
CA LEU A 177 -9.26 -12.74 7.85
C LEU A 177 -10.69 -12.86 8.45
N PRO A 178 -11.12 -14.00 9.03
CA PRO A 178 -12.48 -14.13 9.56
C PRO A 178 -12.79 -13.13 10.68
N ASP A 179 -11.84 -12.90 11.61
CA ASP A 179 -11.99 -11.92 12.68
C ASP A 179 -12.06 -10.50 12.12
N MET A 180 -11.17 -10.17 11.18
CA MET A 180 -11.14 -8.85 10.56
C MET A 180 -12.46 -8.55 9.81
N LYS A 181 -12.96 -9.52 9.04
CA LYS A 181 -14.25 -9.43 8.35
C LYS A 181 -15.41 -9.23 9.33
N ALA A 182 -15.43 -9.99 10.43
CA ALA A 182 -16.45 -9.84 11.47
C ALA A 182 -16.43 -8.45 12.11
N ARG A 183 -15.25 -7.92 12.44
CA ARG A 183 -15.08 -6.57 12.99
C ARG A 183 -15.53 -5.48 12.01
N ALA A 184 -15.12 -5.58 10.75
CA ALA A 184 -15.56 -4.65 9.70
C ALA A 184 -17.09 -4.69 9.51
N GLY A 185 -17.69 -5.89 9.50
CA GLY A 185 -19.13 -6.08 9.39
C GLY A 185 -19.92 -5.53 10.59
N ALA A 186 -19.38 -5.67 11.80
CA ALA A 186 -19.95 -5.06 13.00
C ALA A 186 -19.91 -3.52 12.93
N ALA A 187 -18.77 -2.94 12.55
CA ALA A 187 -18.64 -1.49 12.39
C ALA A 187 -19.57 -0.93 11.29
N LYS A 188 -19.72 -1.66 10.18
CA LYS A 188 -20.69 -1.34 9.13
C LYS A 188 -22.12 -1.32 9.65
N THR A 189 -22.50 -2.34 10.43
CA THR A 189 -23.83 -2.44 11.05
C THR A 189 -24.08 -1.29 12.03
N ASP A 190 -23.08 -0.96 12.85
CA ASP A 190 -23.14 0.15 13.79
C ASP A 190 -23.40 1.49 13.11
N VAL A 191 -22.70 1.76 11.99
CA VAL A 191 -22.91 2.99 11.20
C VAL A 191 -24.26 2.97 10.48
N GLY A 192 -24.70 1.82 9.96
CA GLY A 192 -26.01 1.67 9.32
C GLY A 192 -27.20 1.98 10.24
N GLY A 193 -27.02 1.86 11.55
CA GLY A 193 -27.99 2.28 12.56
C GLY A 193 -28.02 3.80 12.83
N LEU A 194 -27.11 4.58 12.24
CA LEU A 194 -27.00 6.02 12.45
C LEU A 194 -27.52 6.81 11.24
N LYS A 195 -28.11 7.97 11.52
CA LYS A 195 -28.45 8.93 10.47
C LYS A 195 -27.21 9.71 10.05
N VAL A 196 -26.51 9.22 9.04
CA VAL A 196 -25.31 9.87 8.48
C VAL A 196 -25.71 11.14 7.74
N ALA A 197 -25.06 12.25 8.08
CA ALA A 197 -25.30 13.55 7.47
C ALA A 197 -24.77 13.58 6.02
N VAL A 198 -25.33 14.44 5.16
CA VAL A 198 -25.06 14.45 3.70
C VAL A 198 -23.57 14.66 3.43
N GLU A 199 -22.92 15.52 4.20
CA GLU A 199 -21.50 15.83 4.07
C GLU A 199 -20.56 14.67 4.41
N LEU A 200 -21.06 13.64 5.10
CA LEU A 200 -20.28 12.45 5.47
C LEU A 200 -20.55 11.25 4.54
N ARG A 201 -21.47 11.39 3.57
CA ARG A 201 -21.78 10.31 2.61
C ARG A 201 -20.59 9.84 1.79
N PRO A 202 -19.67 10.70 1.31
CA PRO A 202 -18.50 10.23 0.57
C PRO A 202 -17.62 9.26 1.38
N GLN A 203 -17.49 9.47 2.70
CA GLN A 203 -16.74 8.56 3.58
C GLN A 203 -17.46 7.22 3.76
N LEU A 204 -18.80 7.24 3.83
CA LEU A 204 -19.59 6.02 3.88
C LEU A 204 -19.45 5.22 2.58
N GLU A 205 -19.49 5.89 1.43
CA GLU A 205 -19.31 5.28 0.10
C GLU A 205 -17.91 4.69 -0.06
N GLU A 206 -16.85 5.39 0.41
CA GLU A 206 -15.49 4.85 0.45
C GLU A 206 -15.41 3.57 1.30
N ALA A 207 -16.00 3.57 2.50
CA ALA A 207 -16.02 2.40 3.37
C ALA A 207 -16.78 1.22 2.76
N ASP A 208 -17.88 1.50 2.06
CA ASP A 208 -18.64 0.49 1.32
C ASP A 208 -17.84 -0.09 0.15
N SER A 209 -17.13 0.75 -0.62
CA SER A 209 -16.26 0.30 -1.72
C SER A 209 -15.15 -0.62 -1.20
N GLN A 210 -14.43 -0.21 -0.16
CA GLN A 210 -13.36 -1.00 0.45
C GLN A 210 -13.87 -2.35 0.96
N TYR A 211 -15.07 -2.37 1.55
CA TYR A 211 -15.69 -3.61 2.03
C TYR A 211 -16.07 -4.55 0.87
N GLN A 212 -16.57 -4.03 -0.25
CA GLN A 212 -16.89 -4.86 -1.42
C GLN A 212 -15.64 -5.36 -2.13
N GLU A 213 -14.63 -4.51 -2.33
CA GLU A 213 -13.34 -4.91 -2.91
C GLU A 213 -12.65 -6.00 -2.07
N ALA A 214 -12.76 -5.92 -0.74
CA ALA A 214 -12.26 -6.96 0.17
C ALA A 214 -12.98 -8.29 -0.03
N ARG A 215 -14.30 -8.25 -0.24
CA ARG A 215 -15.12 -9.43 -0.52
C ARG A 215 -14.76 -10.06 -1.86
N GLU A 216 -14.60 -9.27 -2.92
CA GLU A 216 -14.16 -9.75 -4.23
C GLU A 216 -12.76 -10.38 -4.14
N ALA A 217 -11.85 -9.78 -3.38
CA ALA A 217 -10.52 -10.34 -3.11
C ALA A 217 -10.58 -11.68 -2.37
N GLU A 218 -11.52 -11.84 -1.43
CA GLU A 218 -11.76 -13.11 -0.74
C GLU A 218 -12.25 -14.20 -1.70
N GLU A 219 -13.15 -13.85 -2.63
CA GLU A 219 -13.70 -14.78 -3.64
C GLU A 219 -12.61 -15.35 -4.57
N VAL A 220 -11.56 -14.58 -4.88
CA VAL A 220 -10.39 -15.03 -5.66
C VAL A 220 -9.23 -15.53 -4.79
N ASN A 221 -9.46 -15.81 -3.50
CA ASN A 221 -8.46 -16.28 -2.53
C ASN A 221 -7.26 -15.33 -2.32
N ALA A 222 -7.38 -14.05 -2.66
CA ALA A 222 -6.38 -13.01 -2.41
C ALA A 222 -6.44 -12.52 -0.96
N ARG A 223 -6.12 -13.41 -0.01
CA ARG A 223 -6.32 -13.22 1.45
C ARG A 223 -5.67 -11.95 2.01
N ALA A 224 -4.45 -11.62 1.61
CA ALA A 224 -3.76 -10.40 2.07
C ALA A 224 -4.49 -9.12 1.62
N LYS A 225 -4.98 -9.10 0.37
CA LYS A 225 -5.75 -7.99 -0.19
C LYS A 225 -7.11 -7.88 0.52
N ALA A 226 -7.80 -9.01 0.71
CA ALA A 226 -9.05 -9.06 1.45
C ALA A 226 -8.91 -8.53 2.89
N PHE A 227 -7.87 -8.98 3.61
CA PHE A 227 -7.59 -8.52 4.97
C PHE A 227 -7.37 -7.00 5.02
N SER A 228 -6.56 -6.47 4.09
CA SER A 228 -6.26 -5.03 4.02
C SER A 228 -7.51 -4.21 3.71
N GLY A 229 -8.36 -4.67 2.78
CA GLY A 229 -9.62 -3.99 2.45
C GLY A 229 -10.62 -3.99 3.62
N TYR A 230 -10.78 -5.10 4.33
CA TYR A 230 -11.62 -5.14 5.53
C TYR A 230 -11.05 -4.28 6.67
N HIS A 231 -9.73 -4.27 6.87
CA HIS A 231 -9.08 -3.39 7.85
C HIS A 231 -9.34 -1.92 7.53
N ARG A 232 -9.17 -1.52 6.26
CA ARG A 232 -9.43 -0.15 5.82
C ARG A 232 -10.90 0.23 5.99
N ALA A 233 -11.81 -0.65 5.60
CA ALA A 233 -13.24 -0.43 5.80
C ALA A 233 -13.58 -0.27 7.29
N LEU A 234 -13.02 -1.12 8.16
CA LEU A 234 -13.18 -1.03 9.61
C LEU A 234 -12.73 0.33 10.17
N GLU A 235 -11.56 0.84 9.76
CA GLU A 235 -11.08 2.17 10.17
C GLU A 235 -12.09 3.26 9.80
N ILE A 236 -12.55 3.29 8.54
CA ILE A 236 -13.44 4.33 8.04
C ILE A 236 -14.81 4.24 8.73
N TYR A 237 -15.42 3.05 8.86
CA TYR A 237 -16.68 2.90 9.57
C TYR A 237 -16.57 3.32 11.04
N THR A 238 -15.48 2.96 11.71
CA THR A 238 -15.27 3.30 13.12
C THR A 238 -15.16 4.81 13.31
N GLU A 239 -14.38 5.49 12.48
CA GLU A 239 -14.25 6.95 12.53
C GLU A 239 -15.56 7.66 12.17
N LEU A 240 -16.24 7.21 11.12
CA LEU A 240 -17.55 7.75 10.73
C LEU A 240 -18.58 7.60 11.87
N GLY A 241 -18.62 6.43 12.51
CA GLY A 241 -19.48 6.16 13.66
C GLY A 241 -19.17 7.07 14.87
N LYS A 242 -17.90 7.43 15.09
CA LYS A 242 -17.51 8.40 16.14
C LYS A 242 -18.00 9.80 15.79
N VAL A 243 -17.73 10.28 14.57
CA VAL A 243 -18.12 11.63 14.12
C VAL A 243 -19.64 11.82 14.17
N VAL A 244 -20.41 10.84 13.68
CA VAL A 244 -21.88 10.93 13.68
C VAL A 244 -22.44 10.93 15.10
N ARG A 245 -21.88 10.12 16.01
CA ARG A 245 -22.30 10.13 17.43
C ARG A 245 -21.95 11.45 18.12
N LEU A 246 -20.76 12.00 17.89
CA LEU A 246 -20.38 13.32 18.43
C LEU A 246 -21.32 14.42 17.95
N LYS A 247 -21.57 14.53 16.64
CA LYS A 247 -22.52 15.50 16.08
C LYS A 247 -23.93 15.36 16.67
N LYS A 248 -24.39 14.12 16.90
CA LYS A 248 -25.68 13.86 17.57
C LYS A 248 -25.69 14.41 19.00
N THR A 249 -24.66 14.13 19.78
CA THR A 249 -24.58 14.64 21.17
C THR A 249 -24.48 16.16 21.23
N GLU A 250 -23.78 16.80 20.29
CA GLU A 250 -23.71 18.26 20.17
C GLU A 250 -25.06 18.87 19.79
N ALA A 251 -25.76 18.27 18.83
CA ALA A 251 -27.12 18.66 18.45
C ALA A 251 -28.10 18.52 19.61
N GLU A 252 -28.02 17.43 20.39
CA GLU A 252 -28.85 17.21 21.58
C GLU A 252 -28.57 18.27 22.67
N LYS A 253 -27.30 18.57 22.95
CA LYS A 253 -26.90 19.65 23.87
C LYS A 253 -27.41 21.02 23.41
N ALA A 254 -27.30 21.32 22.12
CA ALA A 254 -27.78 22.57 21.53
C ALA A 254 -29.32 22.67 21.64
N LEU A 255 -30.05 21.59 21.36
CA LEU A 255 -31.51 21.52 21.52
C LEU A 255 -31.94 21.68 22.98
N GLN A 256 -31.24 21.05 23.93
CA GLN A 256 -31.50 21.22 25.36
C GLN A 256 -31.27 22.67 25.80
N SER A 257 -30.16 23.28 25.38
CA SER A 257 -29.87 24.69 25.66
C SER A 257 -30.94 25.62 25.07
N ALA A 258 -31.37 25.37 23.83
CA ALA A 258 -32.45 26.13 23.18
C ALA A 258 -33.78 25.99 23.92
N LYS A 259 -34.16 24.77 24.35
CA LYS A 259 -35.38 24.52 25.15
C LYS A 259 -35.33 25.26 26.50
N THR A 260 -34.18 25.26 27.17
CA THR A 260 -33.99 26.00 28.43
C THR A 260 -34.15 27.50 28.22
N LYS A 261 -33.55 28.07 27.17
CA LYS A 261 -33.71 29.49 26.81
C LYS A 261 -35.17 29.83 26.46
N GLN A 262 -35.84 28.97 25.70
CA GLN A 262 -37.25 29.14 25.36
C GLN A 262 -38.14 29.13 26.61
N LYS A 263 -37.90 28.21 27.55
CA LYS A 263 -38.62 28.14 28.82
C LYS A 263 -38.38 29.40 29.67
N ALA A 264 -37.12 29.81 29.82
CA ALA A 264 -36.77 31.03 30.55
C ALA A 264 -37.42 32.28 29.94
N SER A 265 -37.44 32.38 28.60
CA SER A 265 -38.14 33.47 27.90
C SER A 265 -39.65 33.44 28.12
N SER A 266 -40.28 32.25 28.11
CA SER A 266 -41.72 32.11 28.35
C SER A 266 -42.10 32.43 29.80
N ASP A 267 -41.29 32.00 30.76
CA ASP A 267 -41.52 32.29 32.17
C ASP A 267 -41.32 33.79 32.47
N LEU A 268 -40.31 34.43 31.84
CA LEU A 268 -40.12 35.88 31.90
C LEU A 268 -41.32 36.63 31.32
N ALA A 269 -41.82 36.24 30.14
CA ALA A 269 -43.01 36.84 29.53
C ALA A 269 -44.26 36.71 30.44
N ARG A 270 -44.53 35.53 31.00
CA ARG A 270 -45.63 35.34 31.96
C ARG A 270 -45.47 36.18 33.23
N SER A 271 -44.24 36.37 33.71
CA SER A 271 -43.97 37.22 34.86
C SER A 271 -44.17 38.70 34.56
N ALA A 272 -43.86 39.13 33.33
CA ALA A 272 -44.16 40.48 32.84
C ALA A 272 -45.69 40.70 32.76
N ASP A 273 -46.44 39.75 32.19
CA ASP A 273 -47.92 39.82 32.11
C ASP A 273 -48.57 39.93 33.50
N LYS A 274 -47.99 39.26 34.52
CA LYS A 274 -48.48 39.34 35.91
C LYS A 274 -48.16 40.65 36.60
N SER A 275 -47.01 41.27 36.28
CA SER A 275 -46.55 42.51 36.94
C SER A 275 -47.10 43.77 36.27
N ALA A 276 -47.47 43.69 34.99
CA ALA A 276 -48.14 44.75 34.24
C ALA A 276 -49.36 44.19 33.49
N PRO A 277 -50.43 43.79 34.22
CA PRO A 277 -51.63 43.27 33.57
C PRO A 277 -52.21 44.34 32.64
N LEU A 278 -52.51 43.93 31.41
CA LEU A 278 -53.17 44.82 30.45
C LEU A 278 -54.53 45.26 31.04
N PRO A 279 -54.88 46.56 30.99
CA PRO A 279 -56.19 47.02 31.43
C PRO A 279 -57.29 46.30 30.64
N GLU A 280 -58.46 46.05 31.25
CA GLU A 280 -59.57 45.30 30.65
C GLU A 280 -60.04 45.84 29.28
N ASN A 281 -59.72 47.10 29.00
CA ASN A 281 -60.06 47.81 27.77
C ASN A 281 -58.85 48.03 26.85
N ALA A 282 -57.76 47.29 27.06
CA ALA A 282 -56.61 47.34 26.16
C ALA A 282 -57.07 46.84 24.78
N GLN A 283 -57.33 47.78 23.87
CA GLN A 283 -57.45 47.49 22.46
C GLN A 283 -56.14 46.80 22.06
N GLY A 284 -56.21 45.48 21.81
CA GLY A 284 -55.12 44.78 21.16
C GLY A 284 -54.76 45.47 19.85
N PHE A 285 -53.57 45.19 19.32
CA PHE A 285 -53.16 45.68 18.01
C PHE A 285 -54.33 45.57 17.02
N SER A 286 -54.75 46.71 16.47
CA SER A 286 -55.83 46.77 15.50
C SER A 286 -55.53 45.78 14.38
N LYS A 287 -56.53 45.01 13.95
CA LYS A 287 -56.41 44.16 12.73
C LYS A 287 -56.30 45.00 11.45
N GLU A 288 -56.35 46.31 11.56
CA GLU A 288 -56.08 47.21 10.46
C GLU A 288 -54.61 47.07 10.04
N PRO A 289 -54.34 46.84 8.74
CA PRO A 289 -52.97 46.82 8.26
C PRO A 289 -52.32 48.15 8.63
N ILE A 290 -51.26 48.09 9.44
CA ILE A 290 -50.39 49.24 9.65
C ILE A 290 -49.84 49.57 8.27
N GLU A 291 -50.26 50.70 7.70
CA GLU A 291 -49.50 51.35 6.64
C GLU A 291 -48.17 51.76 7.27
N VAL A 292 -47.20 50.85 7.19
CA VAL A 292 -45.83 51.15 7.52
C VAL A 292 -45.39 52.13 6.44
N GLU A 293 -45.36 53.42 6.77
CA GLU A 293 -44.62 54.39 5.97
C GLU A 293 -43.26 53.76 5.68
N PRO A 294 -42.86 53.61 4.40
CA PRO A 294 -41.57 53.06 4.09
C PRO A 294 -40.54 53.89 4.85
N LEU A 295 -39.82 53.24 5.78
CA LEU A 295 -38.64 53.83 6.41
C LEU A 295 -37.82 54.46 5.28
N PRO A 296 -37.40 55.72 5.42
CA PRO A 296 -36.68 56.41 4.36
C PRO A 296 -35.54 55.52 3.89
N ASN A 297 -35.65 55.04 2.64
CA ASN A 297 -34.67 54.15 2.00
C ASN A 297 -33.26 54.76 1.98
N ASP A 298 -33.14 56.05 2.27
CA ASP A 298 -31.88 56.78 2.40
C ASP A 298 -31.05 56.45 3.65
N ARG A 299 -31.46 55.50 4.51
CA ARG A 299 -30.61 55.06 5.64
C ARG A 299 -30.12 53.60 5.60
N LEU A 300 -30.48 52.83 4.59
CA LEU A 300 -30.02 51.44 4.44
C LEU A 300 -29.02 51.22 3.30
N ASN A 301 -28.57 52.30 2.65
CA ASN A 301 -27.59 52.23 1.56
C ASN A 301 -26.51 53.31 1.72
N THR A 302 -25.69 53.19 2.78
CA THR A 302 -24.36 53.82 2.79
C THR A 302 -23.35 52.82 3.33
N THR A 303 -22.70 52.22 2.35
CA THR A 303 -21.45 51.49 2.32
C THR A 303 -20.40 51.98 3.34
N GLN A 304 -19.84 51.06 4.11
CA GLN A 304 -18.44 51.03 4.59
C GLN A 304 -18.34 49.76 5.46
N ALA A 305 -17.91 48.61 4.94
CA ALA A 305 -16.51 48.27 4.62
C ALA A 305 -15.56 48.59 5.78
N ASP A 306 -15.18 47.50 6.47
CA ASP A 306 -13.89 47.28 7.12
C ASP A 306 -13.57 48.09 8.39
N GLU A 307 -13.76 47.47 9.56
CA GLU A 307 -12.76 47.46 10.65
C GLU A 307 -13.23 46.67 11.88
N SER A 308 -12.38 45.71 12.28
CA SER A 308 -11.97 45.52 13.68
C SER A 308 -12.92 44.81 14.67
N ALA A 309 -12.57 43.54 14.93
CA ALA A 309 -12.86 42.71 16.10
C ALA A 309 -12.49 43.37 17.46
N PRO A 310 -12.61 42.67 18.62
CA PRO A 310 -13.73 41.89 19.19
C PRO A 310 -14.10 42.38 20.62
N ILE A 311 -15.35 42.22 21.06
CA ILE A 311 -15.75 42.56 22.45
C ILE A 311 -15.59 41.33 23.37
N PRO A 312 -14.90 41.43 24.53
CA PRO A 312 -14.58 40.32 25.41
C PRO A 312 -15.74 40.00 26.37
N ILE A 313 -15.96 38.71 26.65
CA ILE A 313 -16.74 38.24 27.81
C ILE A 313 -15.76 37.68 28.84
N SER A 314 -15.29 38.58 29.71
CA SER A 314 -14.53 38.29 30.92
C SER A 314 -15.46 38.02 32.12
N ASP A 315 -15.00 37.09 32.94
CA ASP A 315 -15.50 36.63 34.24
C ASP A 315 -15.95 37.73 35.21
N THR A 316 -16.92 37.40 36.07
CA THR A 316 -16.92 37.65 37.53
C THR A 316 -18.25 37.16 38.14
N SER A 317 -18.24 36.07 38.91
CA SER A 317 -18.03 36.01 40.37
C SER A 317 -19.33 36.11 41.19
N SER A 318 -19.52 35.10 42.04
CA SER A 318 -20.64 34.80 42.98
C SER A 318 -20.96 35.92 43.99
N PRO A 319 -22.02 35.75 44.84
CA PRO A 319 -21.75 35.21 46.17
C PRO A 319 -22.86 34.34 46.83
N SER A 320 -22.39 33.28 47.50
CA SER A 320 -22.60 32.94 48.92
C SER A 320 -23.98 32.58 49.53
N ARG A 321 -23.97 31.42 50.22
CA ARG A 321 -24.33 31.20 51.66
C ARG A 321 -25.69 30.53 51.96
N VAL A 322 -25.62 29.33 52.57
CA VAL A 322 -26.31 28.84 53.81
C VAL A 322 -25.92 27.33 53.98
N GLN A 323 -24.90 26.99 54.78
CA GLN A 323 -24.98 26.35 56.13
C GLN A 323 -26.05 25.25 56.25
N SER A 324 -25.75 23.97 56.50
CA SER A 324 -25.21 23.47 57.78
C SER A 324 -25.23 21.91 57.86
N ARG A 325 -24.31 21.35 58.69
CA ARG A 325 -24.24 20.00 59.34
C ARG A 325 -23.93 18.80 58.41
N GLY A 326 -22.80 18.09 58.51
CA GLY A 326 -22.16 17.42 59.68
C GLY A 326 -22.56 15.94 59.61
N VAL A 327 -21.69 14.93 59.46
CA VAL A 327 -20.68 14.41 60.40
C VAL A 327 -19.85 13.31 59.68
N GLU A 328 -18.53 13.32 59.95
CA GLU A 328 -17.51 12.24 60.16
C GLU A 328 -17.83 10.80 59.66
N ASP A 329 -16.91 9.97 59.15
CA ASP A 329 -15.63 9.54 59.75
C ASP A 329 -14.87 8.56 58.81
N GLY A 330 -13.53 8.53 58.92
CA GLY A 330 -12.61 7.41 58.65
C GLY A 330 -12.43 6.88 57.21
N GLY A 331 -11.25 6.77 56.60
CA GLY A 331 -9.87 6.86 57.09
C GLY A 331 -8.95 5.97 56.22
N ARG A 332 -7.69 6.43 56.06
CA ARG A 332 -6.46 5.67 55.72
C ARG A 332 -6.19 5.18 54.28
N SER A 333 -5.30 5.91 53.59
CA SER A 333 -4.10 5.35 52.92
C SER A 333 -3.00 5.04 53.97
N PRO A 334 -1.85 4.34 53.73
CA PRO A 334 -0.83 4.72 52.72
C PRO A 334 0.12 3.61 52.15
N LYS A 335 0.90 4.02 51.12
CA LYS A 335 2.30 3.72 50.71
C LYS A 335 3.11 2.58 51.39
N SER A 336 3.88 1.82 50.59
CA SER A 336 5.35 1.49 50.72
C SER A 336 5.70 0.31 49.76
N SER A 337 6.54 0.43 48.73
CA SER A 337 8.03 0.36 48.67
C SER A 337 8.62 -1.06 48.41
N MET A 338 9.60 -1.13 47.48
CA MET A 338 10.73 -2.10 47.40
C MET A 338 10.38 -3.53 46.91
N ASN A 339 11.11 -4.21 46.00
CA ASN A 339 12.55 -4.27 45.75
C ASN A 339 12.88 -4.80 44.33
N GLU A 340 13.98 -4.32 43.74
CA GLU A 340 14.84 -5.03 42.77
C GLU A 340 15.64 -6.13 43.49
N GLU A 341 15.95 -7.26 42.82
CA GLU A 341 17.25 -7.96 42.80
C GLU A 341 17.15 -9.42 42.28
N GLY A 342 18.18 -9.84 41.52
CA GLY A 342 18.63 -11.24 41.42
C GLY A 342 18.30 -11.96 40.09
N ALA A 343 19.15 -11.96 39.06
CA ALA A 343 20.43 -12.70 38.88
C ALA A 343 20.28 -14.09 38.21
N SER A 344 20.86 -14.17 37.01
CA SER A 344 21.61 -15.28 36.38
C SER A 344 21.01 -16.70 36.26
N ARG A 345 20.85 -17.13 35.01
CA ARG A 345 21.57 -18.27 34.42
C ARG A 345 22.02 -17.96 33.01
#